data_AF-A0A3S3M2X3-F1
#
_entry.id   AF-A0A3S3M2X3-F1
#
_cell.length_a   1.000
_cell.length_b   1.000
_cell.length_c   1.000
_cell.angle_alpha   90.00
_cell.angle_beta   90.00
_cell.angle_gamma   90.00
#
_symmetry.space_group_name_H-M   'P 1'
#
loop_
_entity.id
_entity.type
_entity.pdbx_description
1 polymer ?
#
loop_
_entity_poly.entity_id
_entity_poly.type
_entity_poly.pdbx_seq_one_letter_code
_entity_poly.pdbx_strand_id
1 'polypeptide(L)'
;LQVDGYGGYRVLAEKSGVTLAFCWAHVRRRFYELAAAGPAPIASEALRRIAELYRIEDDIRGRSADERRAMRQENSRATVADLEPWLREKLGLISQKTKLAEAIRYTLSRWEGLTRFLDDGRIEIDSNTVERSIRPIALNRKNALFAGSDGGAEHWAAVASLIETCKLNGVEPLGYLGDVLTRIVNGHPNSQIDELLPWAYIQPSELKAVA
;
A
#
# COMPACT_ATOMS: atom_id res chain seq x y z
N LEU A 1 9.39 -3.57 0.08
CA LEU A 1 8.24 -3.53 1.01
C LEU A 1 7.64 -2.14 0.97
N GLN A 2 6.37 -2.03 0.59
CA GLN A 2 5.66 -0.75 0.58
C GLN A 2 5.08 -0.45 1.98
N VAL A 3 5.24 0.79 2.46
CA VAL A 3 4.93 1.15 3.86
C VAL A 3 4.34 2.56 4.01
N ASP A 4 3.60 2.76 5.10
CA ASP A 4 2.99 4.04 5.53
C ASP A 4 4.01 5.06 6.10
N GLY A 5 5.26 4.62 6.31
CA GLY A 5 6.32 5.43 6.88
C GLY A 5 6.42 5.40 8.41
N TYR A 6 5.79 4.43 9.08
CA TYR A 6 6.01 4.11 10.50
C TYR A 6 7.49 3.81 10.76
N GLY A 7 8.02 4.39 11.84
CA GLY A 7 9.46 4.36 12.13
C GLY A 7 10.04 2.96 12.28
N GLY A 8 9.24 1.98 12.76
CA GLY A 8 9.68 0.60 12.95
C GLY A 8 10.13 -0.10 11.67
N TYR A 9 9.61 0.30 10.50
CA TYR A 9 10.01 -0.31 9.23
C TYR A 9 11.47 -0.02 8.85
N ARG A 10 12.04 1.11 9.30
CA ARG A 10 13.46 1.39 9.06
C ARG A 10 14.37 0.39 9.77
N VAL A 11 14.02 0.04 11.01
CA VAL A 11 14.73 -0.99 11.78
C VAL A 11 14.66 -2.34 11.10
N LEU A 12 13.48 -2.68 10.53
CA LEU A 12 13.32 -3.91 9.76
C LEU A 12 14.19 -3.91 8.49
N ALA A 13 14.19 -2.81 7.75
CA ALA A 13 14.98 -2.65 6.53
C ALA A 13 16.49 -2.82 6.78
N GLU A 14 17.00 -2.20 7.84
CA GLU A 14 18.40 -2.28 8.26
C GLU A 14 18.81 -3.71 8.64
N LYS A 15 17.92 -4.45 9.32
CA LYS A 15 18.21 -5.82 9.81
C LYS A 15 18.04 -6.90 8.74
N SER A 16 17.17 -6.67 7.76
CA SER A 16 16.65 -7.75 6.91
C SER A 16 16.96 -7.55 5.42
N GLY A 17 17.71 -6.50 5.05
CA GLY A 17 18.02 -6.18 3.65
C GLY A 17 16.79 -5.77 2.82
N VAL A 18 15.67 -5.47 3.47
CA VAL A 18 14.43 -5.12 2.78
C VAL A 18 14.47 -3.65 2.37
N THR A 19 14.24 -3.39 1.09
CA THR A 19 14.12 -2.02 0.59
C THR A 19 12.70 -1.48 0.81
N LEU A 20 12.59 -0.24 1.30
CA LEU A 20 11.31 0.42 1.57
C LEU A 20 10.85 1.27 0.39
N ALA A 21 9.57 1.13 0.03
CA ALA A 21 8.85 2.06 -0.83
C ALA A 21 7.84 2.84 0.02
N PHE A 22 7.90 4.16 0.00
CA PHE A 22 7.03 4.99 0.85
C PHE A 22 5.78 5.44 0.09
N CYS A 23 4.71 5.63 0.85
CA CYS A 23 3.38 5.95 0.35
C CYS A 23 3.18 7.47 0.14
N TRP A 24 2.82 7.89 -1.09
CA TRP A 24 2.51 9.29 -1.38
C TRP A 24 1.21 9.80 -0.74
N ALA A 25 0.26 8.92 -0.40
CA ALA A 25 -0.97 9.32 0.28
C ALA A 25 -0.67 9.94 1.66
N HIS A 26 0.33 9.43 2.37
CA HIS A 26 0.78 9.97 3.66
C HIS A 26 1.45 11.34 3.53
N VAL A 27 2.23 11.53 2.47
CA VAL A 27 2.81 12.84 2.12
C VAL A 27 1.69 13.83 1.80
N ARG A 28 0.78 13.45 0.91
CA ARG A 28 -0.37 14.25 0.49
C ARG A 28 -1.21 14.70 1.68
N ARG A 29 -1.51 13.79 2.61
CA ARG A 29 -2.33 14.08 3.80
C ARG A 29 -1.73 15.22 4.64
N ARG A 30 -0.42 15.23 4.84
CA ARG A 30 0.26 16.29 5.63
C ARG A 30 0.12 17.67 4.99
N PHE A 31 0.23 17.76 3.66
CA PHE A 31 0.00 19.03 2.95
C PHE A 31 -1.49 19.40 2.92
N TYR A 32 -2.38 18.42 2.79
CA TYR A 32 -3.83 18.64 2.83
C TYR A 32 -4.29 19.23 4.15
N GLU A 33 -3.85 18.68 5.28
CA GLU A 33 -4.20 19.19 6.62
C GLU A 33 -3.78 20.66 6.81
N LEU A 34 -2.69 21.10 6.17
CA LEU A 34 -2.24 22.50 6.17
C LEU A 34 -3.12 23.38 5.29
N ALA A 35 -3.42 22.95 4.06
CA ALA A 35 -4.25 23.71 3.13
C ALA A 35 -5.72 23.80 3.57
N ALA A 36 -6.22 22.79 4.28
CA ALA A 36 -7.57 22.80 4.85
C ALA A 36 -7.71 23.78 6.04
N ALA A 37 -6.60 24.14 6.69
CA ALA A 37 -6.61 25.06 7.83
C ALA A 37 -6.62 26.55 7.44
N GLY A 38 -6.45 26.87 6.15
CA GLY A 38 -6.45 28.24 5.64
C GLY A 38 -5.51 28.44 4.44
N PRO A 39 -5.27 29.69 4.01
CA PRO A 39 -4.39 29.99 2.88
C PRO A 39 -2.98 29.44 3.11
N ALA A 40 -2.59 28.44 2.31
CA ALA A 40 -1.29 27.79 2.41
C ALA A 40 -0.70 27.56 1.01
N PRO A 41 -0.19 28.60 0.32
CA PRO A 41 0.19 28.53 -1.10
C PRO A 41 1.22 27.44 -1.40
N ILE A 42 2.20 27.24 -0.52
CA ILE A 42 3.19 26.15 -0.67
C ILE A 42 2.53 24.78 -0.54
N ALA A 43 1.64 24.59 0.43
CA ALA A 43 0.93 23.31 0.59
C ALA A 43 -0.01 23.04 -0.59
N SER A 44 -0.72 24.06 -1.07
CA SER A 44 -1.60 23.98 -2.24
C SER A 44 -0.83 23.61 -3.51
N GLU A 45 0.34 24.21 -3.75
CA GLU A 45 1.17 23.86 -4.90
C GLU A 45 1.75 22.44 -4.80
N ALA A 46 2.17 22.01 -3.61
CA ALA A 46 2.59 20.63 -3.38
C ALA A 46 1.44 19.64 -3.69
N LEU A 47 0.22 19.94 -3.24
CA LEU A 47 -0.96 19.13 -3.53
C LEU A 47 -1.30 19.08 -5.03
N ARG A 48 -1.15 20.20 -5.75
CA ARG A 48 -1.38 20.26 -7.20
C ARG A 48 -0.42 19.33 -7.94
N ARG A 49 0.88 19.39 -7.61
CA ARG A 49 1.93 18.53 -8.19
C ARG A 49 1.71 17.05 -7.86
N ILE A 50 1.32 16.75 -6.62
CA ILE A 50 0.97 15.38 -6.22
C ILE A 50 -0.27 14.89 -6.98
N ALA A 51 -1.30 15.73 -7.14
CA ALA A 51 -2.50 15.37 -7.88
C ALA A 51 -2.21 15.06 -9.36
N GLU A 52 -1.24 15.72 -9.96
CA GLU A 52 -0.75 15.40 -11.30
C GLU A 52 -0.15 14.00 -11.40
N LEU A 53 0.65 13.57 -10.41
CA LEU A 53 1.13 12.19 -10.34
C LEU A 53 -0.03 11.20 -10.25
N TYR A 54 -1.03 11.49 -9.41
CA TYR A 54 -2.20 10.63 -9.26
C TYR A 54 -3.04 10.50 -10.54
N ARG A 55 -3.18 11.58 -11.33
CA ARG A 55 -3.86 11.51 -12.63
C ARG A 55 -3.16 10.51 -13.56
N ILE A 56 -1.84 10.57 -13.64
CA ILE A 56 -1.04 9.62 -14.43
C ILE A 56 -1.25 8.19 -13.90
N GLU A 57 -1.21 8.00 -12.58
CA GLU A 57 -1.38 6.68 -11.98
C GLU A 57 -2.76 6.05 -12.22
N ASP A 58 -3.81 6.88 -12.29
CA ASP A 58 -5.17 6.41 -12.62
C ASP A 58 -5.26 5.95 -14.09
N ASP A 59 -4.58 6.61 -15.03
CA ASP A 59 -4.56 6.25 -16.46
C ASP A 59 -3.77 4.97 -16.77
N ILE A 60 -2.80 4.63 -15.91
CA ILE A 60 -1.92 3.46 -16.11
C ILE A 60 -2.29 2.25 -15.26
N ARG A 61 -3.24 2.39 -14.33
CA ARG A 61 -3.64 1.29 -13.44
C ARG A 61 -4.24 0.12 -14.24
N GLY A 62 -3.83 -1.10 -13.90
CA GLY A 62 -4.28 -2.31 -14.58
C GLY A 62 -3.50 -2.66 -15.85
N ARG A 63 -2.53 -1.84 -16.25
CA ARG A 63 -1.55 -2.18 -17.29
C ARG A 63 -0.38 -2.96 -16.69
N SER A 64 0.42 -3.59 -17.56
CA SER A 64 1.58 -4.37 -17.12
C SER A 64 2.63 -3.51 -16.41
N ALA A 65 3.43 -4.13 -15.55
CA ALA A 65 4.53 -3.45 -14.85
C ALA A 65 5.49 -2.71 -15.81
N ASP A 66 5.82 -3.28 -16.96
CA ASP A 66 6.73 -2.64 -17.92
C ASP A 66 6.11 -1.40 -18.57
N GLU A 67 4.83 -1.46 -18.96
CA GLU A 67 4.11 -0.30 -19.50
C GLU A 67 3.98 0.81 -18.45
N ARG A 68 3.62 0.45 -17.21
CA ARG A 68 3.53 1.39 -16.09
C ARG A 68 4.87 2.10 -15.87
N ARG A 69 5.96 1.34 -15.83
CA ARG A 69 7.31 1.89 -15.69
C ARG A 69 7.61 2.86 -16.85
N ALA A 70 7.43 2.45 -18.10
CA ALA A 70 7.70 3.29 -19.26
C ALA A 70 6.94 4.63 -19.21
N MET A 71 5.64 4.60 -18.93
CA MET A 71 4.83 5.82 -18.85
C MET A 71 5.20 6.70 -17.65
N ARG A 72 5.64 6.13 -16.52
CA ARG A 72 6.16 6.90 -15.38
C ARG A 72 7.47 7.60 -15.73
N GLN A 73 8.35 6.97 -16.50
CA GLN A 73 9.58 7.59 -16.98
C GLN A 73 9.29 8.80 -17.87
N GLU A 74 8.30 8.69 -18.74
CA GLU A 74 7.90 9.74 -19.68
C GLU A 74 7.12 10.87 -18.99
N ASN A 75 6.13 10.53 -18.16
CA ASN A 75 5.12 11.49 -17.69
C ASN A 75 5.30 11.92 -16.23
N SER A 76 5.79 11.03 -15.35
CA SER A 76 5.88 11.31 -13.91
C SER A 76 7.26 11.80 -13.48
N ARG A 77 8.34 11.33 -14.13
CA ARG A 77 9.72 11.58 -13.71
C ARG A 77 10.06 13.07 -13.64
N ALA A 78 9.65 13.84 -14.65
CA ALA A 78 9.94 15.29 -14.68
C ALA A 78 9.29 16.02 -13.50
N THR A 79 8.02 15.73 -13.21
CA THR A 79 7.28 16.33 -12.08
C THR A 79 7.92 15.99 -10.74
N VAL A 80 8.35 14.74 -10.55
CA VAL A 80 9.06 14.32 -9.34
C VAL A 80 10.42 15.02 -9.24
N ALA A 81 11.19 15.05 -10.33
CA ALA A 81 12.51 15.68 -10.37
C ALA A 81 12.47 17.19 -10.09
N ASP A 82 11.41 17.89 -10.51
CA ASP A 82 11.19 19.31 -10.19
C ASP A 82 10.68 19.54 -8.76
N LEU A 83 9.90 18.60 -8.21
CA LEU A 83 9.31 18.74 -6.87
C LEU A 83 10.36 18.70 -5.74
N GLU A 84 11.39 17.86 -5.82
CA GLU A 84 12.43 17.79 -4.78
C GLU A 84 13.19 19.11 -4.56
N PRO A 85 13.82 19.71 -5.59
CA PRO A 85 14.57 20.96 -5.42
C PRO A 85 13.64 22.10 -5.01
N TRP A 86 12.42 22.15 -5.55
CA TRP A 86 11.42 23.14 -5.15
C TRP A 86 11.07 23.03 -3.66
N LEU A 87 10.86 21.81 -3.14
CA LEU A 87 10.61 21.60 -1.70
C LEU A 87 11.81 22.05 -0.85
N ARG A 88 13.05 21.77 -1.30
CA ARG A 88 14.28 22.19 -0.59
C ARG A 88 14.41 23.72 -0.58
N GLU A 89 14.14 24.37 -1.70
CA GLU A 89 14.11 25.84 -1.80
C GLU A 89 13.08 26.42 -0.83
N LYS A 90 11.83 25.93 -0.85
CA LYS A 90 10.78 26.44 0.04
C LYS A 90 11.09 26.18 1.51
N LEU A 91 11.74 25.06 1.85
CA LEU A 91 12.18 24.79 3.22
C LEU A 91 13.19 25.84 3.71
N GLY A 92 14.07 26.35 2.84
CA GLY A 92 15.04 27.40 3.17
C GLY A 92 14.41 28.78 3.41
N LEU A 93 13.20 29.01 2.88
CA LEU A 93 12.50 30.30 2.95
C LEU A 93 11.52 30.41 4.13
N ILE A 94 11.32 29.33 4.90
CA ILE A 94 10.32 29.29 5.99
C ILE A 94 10.95 29.00 7.35
N SER A 95 10.24 29.38 8.41
CA SER A 95 10.62 29.04 9.78
C SER A 95 10.60 27.53 10.00
N GLN A 96 11.70 27.00 10.55
CA GLN A 96 11.90 25.56 10.74
C GLN A 96 10.97 24.93 11.78
N LYS A 97 10.33 25.75 12.62
CA LYS A 97 9.40 25.32 13.68
C LYS A 97 7.95 25.17 13.19
N THR A 98 7.68 25.46 11.92
CA THR A 98 6.32 25.40 11.36
C THR A 98 5.91 23.97 11.01
N LYS A 99 4.60 23.68 11.06
CA LYS A 99 4.04 22.41 10.56
C LYS A 99 4.32 22.19 9.07
N LEU A 100 4.42 23.27 8.29
CA LEU A 100 4.82 23.19 6.88
C LEU A 100 6.26 22.70 6.75
N ALA A 101 7.20 23.24 7.53
CA ALA A 101 8.58 22.76 7.52
C ALA A 101 8.67 21.29 7.96
N GLU A 102 7.84 20.86 8.92
CA GLU A 102 7.73 19.45 9.29
C GLU A 102 7.24 18.57 8.13
N ALA A 103 6.19 18.96 7.42
CA ALA A 103 5.66 18.23 6.27
C ALA A 103 6.71 18.11 5.14
N ILE A 104 7.44 19.18 4.86
CA ILE A 104 8.52 19.16 3.86
C ILE A 104 9.65 18.24 4.30
N ARG A 105 10.14 18.34 5.54
CA ARG A 105 11.19 17.43 6.06
C ARG A 105 10.75 15.97 6.07
N TYR A 106 9.50 15.70 6.44
CA TYR A 106 8.92 14.35 6.37
C TYR A 106 9.03 13.77 4.96
N THR A 107 8.68 14.57 3.95
CA THR A 107 8.75 14.21 2.53
C THR A 107 10.19 13.98 2.09
N LEU A 108 11.07 14.95 2.31
CA LEU A 108 12.48 14.88 1.88
C LEU A 108 13.25 13.75 2.55
N SER A 109 13.00 13.47 3.83
CA SER A 109 13.63 12.34 4.55
C SER A 109 13.25 10.96 4.01
N ARG A 110 12.23 10.88 3.16
CA ARG A 110 11.70 9.64 2.56
C ARG A 110 11.82 9.61 1.04
N TRP A 111 12.48 10.61 0.46
CA TRP A 111 12.46 10.86 -0.98
C TRP A 111 12.91 9.64 -1.80
N GLU A 112 14.00 9.00 -1.39
CA GLU A 112 14.52 7.81 -2.07
C GLU A 112 13.49 6.68 -2.14
N GLY A 113 12.73 6.43 -1.06
CA GLY A 113 11.68 5.41 -1.07
C GLY A 113 10.39 5.87 -1.75
N LEU A 114 10.09 7.18 -1.75
CA LEU A 114 8.94 7.77 -2.45
C LEU A 114 9.10 7.72 -3.97
N THR A 115 10.33 7.69 -4.49
CA THR A 115 10.60 7.72 -5.93
C THR A 115 10.71 6.33 -6.56
N ARG A 116 10.77 5.25 -5.78
CA ARG A 116 10.95 3.88 -6.30
C ARG A 116 9.84 3.42 -7.26
N PHE A 117 8.61 3.92 -7.11
CA PHE A 117 7.53 3.60 -8.03
C PHE A 117 7.84 4.02 -9.48
N LEU A 118 8.70 5.03 -9.69
CA LEU A 118 9.11 5.44 -11.03
C LEU A 118 9.85 4.33 -11.77
N ASP A 119 10.67 3.58 -11.05
CA ASP A 119 11.63 2.62 -11.63
C ASP A 119 11.13 1.18 -11.60
N ASP A 120 10.11 0.87 -10.80
CA ASP A 120 9.50 -0.44 -10.70
C ASP A 120 7.97 -0.34 -10.85
N GLY A 121 7.45 -0.83 -11.98
CA GLY A 121 6.03 -0.79 -12.31
C GLY A 121 5.13 -1.61 -11.39
N ARG A 122 5.70 -2.53 -10.59
CA ARG A 122 4.96 -3.34 -9.61
C ARG A 122 4.66 -2.56 -8.34
N ILE A 123 5.38 -1.46 -8.10
CA ILE A 123 5.18 -0.62 -6.92
C ILE A 123 4.04 0.37 -7.21
N GLU A 124 3.02 0.35 -6.36
CA GLU A 124 1.96 1.35 -6.36
C GLU A 124 2.47 2.69 -5.82
N ILE A 125 1.85 3.80 -6.23
CA ILE A 125 2.18 5.12 -5.69
C ILE A 125 1.82 5.27 -4.20
N ASP A 126 0.85 4.47 -3.73
CA ASP A 126 0.42 4.42 -2.33
C ASP A 126 -0.04 3.04 -1.88
N SER A 127 -0.17 2.89 -0.56
CA SER A 127 -0.60 1.67 0.13
C SER A 127 -2.11 1.63 0.42
N ASN A 128 -2.92 2.51 -0.21
CA ASN A 128 -4.34 2.67 0.16
C ASN A 128 -5.15 1.38 -0.04
N THR A 129 -4.81 0.56 -1.02
CA THR A 129 -5.47 -0.74 -1.23
C THR A 129 -5.23 -1.67 -0.04
N VAL A 130 -3.98 -1.78 0.42
CA VAL A 130 -3.61 -2.59 1.60
C VAL A 130 -4.29 -2.05 2.86
N GLU A 131 -4.25 -0.73 3.06
CA GLU A 131 -4.90 -0.08 4.21
C GLU A 131 -6.41 -0.27 4.24
N ARG A 132 -7.07 -0.30 3.08
CA ARG A 132 -8.50 -0.62 2.97
C ARG A 132 -8.77 -2.09 3.28
N SER A 133 -7.95 -3.01 2.79
CA SER A 133 -8.11 -4.45 3.04
C SER A 133 -7.90 -4.82 4.51
N ILE A 134 -6.98 -4.16 5.21
CA ILE A 134 -6.75 -4.42 6.65
C ILE A 134 -7.76 -3.70 7.56
N ARG A 135 -8.53 -2.73 7.05
CA ARG A 135 -9.44 -1.93 7.87
C ARG A 135 -10.51 -2.75 8.60
N PRO A 136 -11.21 -3.73 7.99
CA PRO A 136 -12.18 -4.58 8.70
C PRO A 136 -11.52 -5.31 9.88
N ILE A 137 -10.28 -5.75 9.71
CA ILE A 137 -9.49 -6.41 10.76
C ILE A 137 -9.23 -5.47 11.93
N ALA A 138 -8.74 -4.27 11.63
CA ALA A 138 -8.47 -3.26 12.65
C ALA A 138 -9.74 -2.83 13.42
N LEU A 139 -10.88 -2.76 12.73
CA LEU A 139 -12.18 -2.48 13.36
C LEU A 139 -12.65 -3.66 14.21
N ASN A 140 -12.52 -4.90 13.74
CA ASN A 140 -12.89 -6.07 14.52
C ASN A 140 -12.08 -6.15 15.82
N ARG A 141 -10.77 -5.88 15.77
CA ARG A 141 -9.92 -5.80 16.97
C ARG A 141 -10.48 -4.82 18.02
N LYS A 142 -10.99 -3.66 17.58
CA LYS A 142 -11.60 -2.68 18.48
C LYS A 142 -12.89 -3.19 19.13
N ASN A 143 -13.62 -4.08 18.45
CA ASN A 143 -14.89 -4.64 18.89
C ASN A 143 -14.73 -5.97 19.66
N ALA A 144 -13.58 -6.63 19.54
CA ALA A 144 -13.23 -7.86 20.23
C ALA A 144 -12.67 -7.58 21.64
N LEU A 145 -13.47 -6.93 22.49
CA LEU A 145 -13.09 -6.43 23.82
C LEU A 145 -12.60 -7.51 24.82
N PHE A 146 -12.81 -8.80 24.50
CA PHE A 146 -12.46 -9.95 25.33
C PHE A 146 -11.52 -10.95 24.64
N ALA A 147 -10.93 -10.60 23.49
CA ALA A 147 -9.87 -11.41 22.88
C ALA A 147 -8.59 -11.29 23.73
N GLY A 148 -8.16 -12.39 24.34
CA GLY A 148 -7.15 -12.36 25.41
C GLY A 148 -5.94 -13.27 25.23
N SER A 149 -5.76 -13.93 24.08
CA SER A 149 -4.62 -14.80 23.85
C SER A 149 -3.95 -14.57 22.49
N ASP A 150 -2.62 -14.60 22.50
CA ASP A 150 -1.80 -14.50 21.28
C ASP A 150 -2.13 -15.64 20.30
N GLY A 151 -2.30 -16.86 20.82
CA GLY A 151 -2.73 -18.00 20.00
C GLY A 151 -4.10 -17.77 19.35
N GLY A 152 -5.06 -17.14 20.03
CA GLY A 152 -6.34 -16.77 19.43
C GLY A 152 -6.17 -15.76 18.29
N ALA A 153 -5.26 -14.79 18.46
CA ALA A 153 -4.93 -13.83 17.42
C ALA A 153 -4.26 -14.48 16.21
N GLU A 154 -3.35 -15.45 16.42
CA GLU A 154 -2.71 -16.21 15.34
C GLU A 154 -3.72 -16.99 14.51
N HIS A 155 -4.63 -17.75 15.15
CA HIS A 155 -5.68 -18.48 14.43
C HIS A 155 -6.59 -17.55 13.63
N TRP A 156 -6.97 -16.41 14.24
CA TRP A 156 -7.81 -15.44 13.58
C TRP A 156 -7.10 -14.79 12.38
N ALA A 157 -5.80 -14.50 12.51
CA ALA A 157 -4.98 -13.99 11.41
C ALA A 157 -4.87 -14.99 10.25
N ALA A 158 -4.73 -16.29 10.54
CA ALA A 158 -4.73 -17.34 9.52
C ALA A 158 -6.05 -17.39 8.74
N VAL A 159 -7.18 -17.42 9.45
CA VAL A 159 -8.52 -17.43 8.83
C VAL A 159 -8.77 -16.17 8.01
N ALA A 160 -8.46 -14.98 8.55
CA ALA A 160 -8.61 -13.72 7.83
C ALA A 160 -7.74 -13.68 6.56
N SER A 161 -6.52 -14.23 6.61
CA SER A 161 -5.63 -14.32 5.45
C SER A 161 -6.22 -15.21 4.35
N LEU A 162 -6.80 -16.36 4.70
CA LEU A 162 -7.49 -17.24 3.74
C LEU A 162 -8.70 -16.55 3.10
N ILE A 163 -9.52 -15.85 3.91
CA ILE A 163 -10.70 -15.12 3.42
C ILE A 163 -10.30 -14.00 2.45
N GLU A 164 -9.29 -13.19 2.79
CA GLU A 164 -8.82 -12.13 1.89
C GLU A 164 -8.18 -12.71 0.62
N THR A 165 -7.49 -13.85 0.72
CA THR A 165 -6.97 -14.56 -0.46
C THR A 165 -8.11 -15.04 -1.36
N CYS A 166 -9.21 -15.56 -0.81
CA CYS A 166 -10.40 -15.93 -1.60
C CYS A 166 -10.95 -14.71 -2.35
N LYS A 167 -11.14 -13.57 -1.66
CA LYS A 167 -11.64 -12.34 -2.27
C LYS A 167 -10.75 -11.83 -3.41
N LEU A 168 -9.42 -11.89 -3.22
CA LEU A 168 -8.45 -11.49 -4.25
C LEU A 168 -8.51 -12.39 -5.49
N ASN A 169 -8.86 -13.67 -5.32
CA ASN A 169 -8.99 -14.63 -6.41
C ASN A 169 -10.43 -14.76 -6.95
N GLY A 170 -11.38 -13.93 -6.48
CA GLY A 170 -12.78 -14.01 -6.91
C GLY A 170 -13.54 -15.23 -6.40
N VAL A 171 -13.00 -15.95 -5.40
CA VAL A 171 -13.61 -17.13 -4.79
C VAL A 171 -14.51 -16.71 -3.63
N GLU A 172 -15.73 -17.26 -3.57
CA GLU A 172 -16.66 -17.01 -2.46
C GLU A 172 -16.13 -17.66 -1.16
N PRO A 173 -15.79 -16.87 -0.10
CA PRO A 173 -15.06 -17.39 1.04
C PRO A 173 -15.80 -18.47 1.85
N LEU A 174 -17.13 -18.38 2.00
CA LEU A 174 -17.89 -19.35 2.78
C LEU A 174 -17.93 -20.71 2.09
N GLY A 175 -18.18 -20.74 0.78
CA GLY A 175 -18.17 -21.93 -0.05
C GLY A 175 -16.80 -22.61 -0.05
N TYR A 176 -15.72 -21.82 -0.20
CA TYR A 176 -14.35 -22.32 -0.09
C TYR A 176 -14.09 -22.98 1.27
N LEU A 177 -14.40 -22.29 2.38
CA LEU A 177 -14.18 -22.84 3.72
C LEU A 177 -15.01 -24.11 3.97
N GLY A 178 -16.25 -24.13 3.49
CA GLY A 178 -17.13 -25.30 3.60
C GLY A 178 -16.58 -26.53 2.87
N ASP A 179 -16.09 -26.34 1.63
CA ASP A 179 -15.51 -27.42 0.83
C ASP A 179 -14.19 -27.92 1.43
N VAL A 180 -13.26 -27.01 1.78
CA VAL A 180 -11.99 -27.37 2.41
C VAL A 180 -12.20 -28.19 3.69
N LEU A 181 -13.09 -27.74 4.57
CA LEU A 181 -13.37 -28.48 5.81
C LEU A 181 -13.99 -29.84 5.53
N THR A 182 -14.88 -29.93 4.54
CA THR A 182 -15.50 -31.20 4.12
C THR A 182 -14.47 -32.18 3.57
N ARG A 183 -13.55 -31.72 2.71
CA ARG A 183 -12.45 -32.54 2.16
C ARG A 183 -11.50 -33.02 3.26
N ILE A 184 -11.12 -32.15 4.20
CA ILE A 184 -10.28 -32.52 5.34
C ILE A 184 -10.95 -33.62 6.18
N VAL A 185 -12.24 -33.45 6.51
CA VAL A 185 -13.01 -34.45 7.28
C VAL A 185 -13.11 -35.79 6.52
N ASN A 186 -13.19 -35.74 5.19
CA ASN A 186 -13.21 -36.93 4.32
C ASN A 186 -11.82 -37.56 4.09
N GLY A 187 -10.78 -37.08 4.76
CA GLY A 187 -9.45 -37.68 4.73
C GLY A 187 -8.53 -37.17 3.61
N HIS A 188 -8.74 -35.94 3.12
CA HIS A 188 -7.82 -35.31 2.16
C HIS A 188 -6.38 -35.36 2.67
N PRO A 189 -5.43 -35.91 1.89
CA PRO A 189 -4.07 -36.12 2.37
C PRO A 189 -3.33 -34.78 2.50
N ASN A 190 -2.59 -34.62 3.59
CA ASN A 190 -1.76 -33.42 3.82
C ASN A 190 -0.74 -33.18 2.70
N SER A 191 -0.29 -34.24 2.03
CA SER A 191 0.63 -34.15 0.88
C SER A 191 0.01 -33.49 -0.36
N GLN A 192 -1.31 -33.24 -0.38
CA GLN A 192 -2.04 -32.59 -1.47
C GLN A 192 -2.70 -31.28 -1.00
N ILE A 193 -2.10 -30.59 -0.02
CA ILE A 193 -2.65 -29.35 0.52
C ILE A 193 -2.82 -28.26 -0.55
N ASP A 194 -2.01 -28.27 -1.60
CA ASP A 194 -2.09 -27.31 -2.71
C ASP A 194 -3.44 -27.33 -3.44
N GLU A 195 -4.13 -28.49 -3.46
CA GLU A 195 -5.48 -28.65 -4.02
C GLU A 195 -6.56 -27.97 -3.17
N LEU A 196 -6.23 -27.62 -1.93
CA LEU A 196 -7.12 -26.93 -1.01
C LEU A 196 -6.89 -25.41 -0.98
N LEU A 197 -5.88 -24.88 -1.67
CA LEU A 197 -5.56 -23.46 -1.63
C LEU A 197 -6.55 -22.64 -2.48
N PRO A 198 -6.82 -21.37 -2.15
CA PRO A 198 -7.89 -20.60 -2.82
C PRO A 198 -7.73 -20.50 -4.34
N TRP A 199 -6.50 -20.47 -4.87
CA TRP A 199 -6.26 -20.40 -6.31
C TRP A 199 -6.57 -21.71 -7.06
N ALA A 200 -6.70 -22.85 -6.37
CA ALA A 200 -7.15 -24.10 -6.97
C ALA A 200 -8.65 -24.09 -7.34
N TYR A 201 -9.41 -23.10 -6.85
CA TYR A 201 -10.85 -22.94 -7.09
C TYR A 201 -11.16 -21.98 -8.24
N ILE A 202 -10.13 -21.39 -8.86
CA ILE A 202 -10.30 -20.52 -10.02
C ILE A 202 -10.58 -21.39 -11.24
N GLN A 203 -11.70 -21.16 -11.93
CA GLN A 203 -11.97 -21.81 -13.20
C GLN A 203 -10.89 -21.39 -14.23
N PRO A 204 -10.37 -22.28 -15.09
CA PRO A 204 -9.32 -21.93 -16.06
C PRO A 204 -9.64 -20.74 -16.96
N SER A 205 -10.92 -20.43 -17.17
CA SER A 205 -11.40 -19.27 -17.95
C SER A 205 -11.46 -17.95 -17.18
N GLU A 206 -11.24 -17.95 -15.86
CA GLU A 206 -11.36 -16.79 -14.97
C GLU A 206 -10.02 -16.27 -14.44
N LEU A 207 -8.90 -16.89 -14.85
CA LEU A 207 -7.56 -16.36 -14.63
C LEU A 207 -7.41 -15.02 -15.37
N LYS A 208 -7.83 -13.93 -14.74
CA LYS A 208 -7.32 -12.61 -15.09
C LYS A 208 -5.83 -12.64 -14.77
N ALA A 209 -5.01 -12.48 -15.80
CA ALA A 209 -3.59 -12.26 -15.62
C ALA A 209 -3.41 -11.08 -14.67
N VAL A 210 -2.99 -11.37 -13.44
CA VAL A 210 -2.54 -10.35 -12.50
C VAL A 210 -1.12 -10.01 -12.94
N ALA A 211 -0.98 -8.90 -13.67
CA ALA A 211 0.29 -8.30 -14.10
C ALA A 211 0.54 -7.00 -13.33
#